data_AF-A0AAD1SCC6-F1
#
_entry.id   AF-A0AAD1SCC6-F1
#
_cell.length_a   1.000
_cell.length_b   1.000
_cell.length_c   1.000
_cell.angle_alpha   90.00
_cell.angle_beta   90.00
_cell.angle_gamma   90.00
#
_symmetry.space_group_name_H-M   'P 1'
#
loop_
_entity.id
_entity.type
_entity.pdbx_description
1 polymer ?
#
loop_
_entity_poly.entity_id
_entity_poly.type
_entity_poly.pdbx_seq_one_letter_code
_entity_poly.pdbx_strand_id
1 'polypeptide(L)'
;MAPPSPSGTESTALDRIEERLRSLTASMATKDDLKTLTTTIQDTLRAEMAGIRAEVTAHAGRITLQEEATEALTTRVATADTAIARQGTMLLSMRRHLEDLDNRGRRCNIRIRGIPEAEGPPEDVVEILTELFQSILQPTSPQHIEFERAHRTMRPRTLEDGPRDLICCLHSFPVKDTIMRKARERPTWPYRGSQVALYNDLSPITLEARRALRPVTTALRERDITYKWGFPFALLARHQNGWISLRWPEEVPRFMEELGLPAPTVHNWILGTWAPTQRPQRGPVGEEHGPPLFSRPDGAETRLPRKSECRPV
;
A
#
# COMPACT_ATOMS: atom_id res chain seq x y z
N MET A 1 124.55 46.16 -24.43
CA MET A 1 124.45 44.89 -23.66
C MET A 1 123.80 45.25 -22.35
N ALA A 2 122.61 44.79 -21.95
CA ALA A 2 121.78 43.68 -22.40
C ALA A 2 120.30 44.00 -22.08
N PRO A 3 119.31 43.52 -22.85
CA PRO A 3 117.94 43.32 -22.37
C PRO A 3 117.88 41.96 -21.63
N PRO A 4 116.76 41.42 -21.11
CA PRO A 4 115.38 41.92 -20.93
C PRO A 4 114.90 41.69 -19.46
N SER A 5 113.63 41.84 -19.08
CA SER A 5 112.68 40.70 -19.01
C SER A 5 111.27 41.16 -18.59
N PRO A 6 110.20 40.70 -19.26
CA PRO A 6 108.81 40.91 -18.86
C PRO A 6 108.33 39.69 -18.04
N SER A 7 108.42 39.75 -16.72
CA SER A 7 108.01 38.63 -15.83
C SER A 7 106.74 38.92 -15.00
N GLY A 8 106.05 40.04 -15.25
CA GLY A 8 104.95 40.50 -14.40
C GLY A 8 103.53 40.02 -14.77
N THR A 9 103.26 39.63 -16.03
CA THR A 9 101.89 39.38 -16.50
C THR A 9 101.43 37.92 -16.40
N GLU A 10 102.31 36.94 -16.57
CA GLU A 10 101.96 35.52 -16.42
C GLU A 10 101.65 35.11 -14.97
N SER A 11 102.38 35.68 -14.00
CA SER A 11 102.12 35.46 -12.56
C SER A 11 100.69 35.89 -12.20
N THR A 12 100.26 37.08 -12.65
CA THR A 12 98.92 37.58 -12.33
C THR A 12 97.78 36.79 -13.00
N ALA A 13 98.02 36.10 -14.12
CA ALA A 13 97.03 35.26 -14.78
C ALA A 13 96.91 33.89 -14.09
N LEU A 14 98.05 33.31 -13.68
CA LEU A 14 98.10 32.09 -12.88
C LEU A 14 97.48 32.29 -11.50
N ASP A 15 97.76 33.42 -10.83
CA ASP A 15 97.16 33.77 -9.54
C ASP A 15 95.63 33.88 -9.63
N ARG A 16 95.09 34.46 -10.72
CA ARG A 16 93.64 34.51 -10.97
C ARG A 16 93.04 33.14 -11.24
N ILE A 17 93.75 32.25 -11.94
CA ILE A 17 93.29 30.88 -12.18
C ILE A 17 93.33 30.08 -10.88
N GLU A 18 94.37 30.23 -10.06
CA GLU A 18 94.50 29.58 -8.76
C GLU A 18 93.44 30.07 -7.77
N GLU A 19 93.17 31.37 -7.73
CA GLU A 19 92.10 31.96 -6.92
C GLU A 19 90.72 31.47 -7.36
N ARG A 20 90.50 31.36 -8.68
CA ARG A 20 89.25 30.82 -9.26
C ARG A 20 89.12 29.32 -9.02
N LEU A 21 90.21 28.56 -9.02
CA LEU A 21 90.23 27.15 -8.62
C LEU A 21 89.95 27.00 -7.13
N ARG A 22 90.61 27.76 -6.24
CA ARG A 22 90.33 27.75 -4.79
C ARG A 22 88.89 28.13 -4.49
N SER A 23 88.35 29.14 -5.19
CA SER A 23 86.94 29.51 -5.12
C SER A 23 86.03 28.37 -5.57
N LEU A 24 86.36 27.68 -6.67
CA LEU A 24 85.60 26.54 -7.16
C LEU A 24 85.66 25.36 -6.18
N THR A 25 86.83 25.00 -5.66
CA THR A 25 87.02 23.91 -4.69
C THR A 25 86.33 24.21 -3.35
N ALA A 26 86.31 25.49 -2.92
CA ALA A 26 85.55 25.92 -1.75
C ALA A 26 84.02 25.93 -1.99
N SER A 27 83.58 26.07 -3.25
CA SER A 27 82.16 25.97 -3.63
C SER A 27 81.67 24.53 -3.80
N MET A 28 82.59 23.56 -3.90
CA MET A 28 82.24 22.15 -4.01
C MET A 28 81.88 21.58 -2.64
N ALA A 29 80.79 20.81 -2.59
CA ALA A 29 80.39 20.11 -1.37
C ALA A 29 81.53 19.18 -0.89
N THR A 30 81.86 19.28 0.39
CA THR A 30 82.90 18.45 0.99
C THR A 30 82.38 17.03 1.22
N LYS A 31 83.30 16.06 1.38
CA LYS A 31 82.94 14.68 1.70
C LYS A 31 82.11 14.59 2.98
N ASP A 32 82.30 15.51 3.92
CA ASP A 32 81.56 15.55 5.18
C ASP A 32 80.17 16.18 5.02
N ASP A 33 79.99 17.13 4.11
CA ASP A 33 78.66 17.64 3.72
C ASP A 33 77.81 16.54 3.08
N LEU A 34 78.40 15.70 2.24
CA LEU A 34 77.71 14.55 1.65
C LEU A 34 77.36 13.48 2.68
N LYS A 35 78.23 13.23 3.66
CA LYS A 35 77.94 12.30 4.77
C LYS A 35 76.82 12.84 5.65
N THR A 36 76.87 14.11 6.03
CA THR A 36 75.84 14.74 6.88
C THR A 36 74.50 14.71 6.18
N LEU A 37 74.42 15.09 4.90
CA LEU A 37 73.21 14.97 4.08
C LEU A 37 72.69 13.54 4.01
N THR A 38 73.58 12.55 3.81
CA THR A 38 73.19 11.13 3.81
C THR A 38 72.62 10.69 5.16
N THR A 39 73.23 11.10 6.27
CA THR A 39 72.72 10.78 7.62
C THR A 39 71.38 11.47 7.90
N THR A 40 71.22 12.73 7.49
CA THR A 40 69.95 13.46 7.63
C THR A 40 68.85 12.81 6.80
N ILE A 41 69.13 12.40 5.56
CA ILE A 41 68.18 11.63 4.73
C ILE A 41 67.84 10.29 5.41
N GLN A 42 68.84 9.59 5.93
CA GLN A 42 68.62 8.31 6.60
C GLN A 42 67.76 8.45 7.86
N ASP A 43 67.95 9.52 8.63
CA ASP A 43 67.19 9.76 9.86
C ASP A 43 65.78 10.28 9.59
N THR A 44 65.60 11.16 8.60
CA THR A 44 64.26 11.58 8.13
C THR A 44 63.47 10.39 7.60
N LEU A 45 64.08 9.53 6.76
CA LEU A 45 63.43 8.31 6.27
C LEU A 45 63.05 7.36 7.42
N ARG A 46 63.90 7.21 8.44
CA ARG A 46 63.56 6.40 9.62
C ARG A 46 62.39 6.98 10.41
N ALA A 47 62.36 8.31 10.59
CA ALA A 47 61.29 8.99 11.29
C ALA A 47 59.95 8.84 10.55
N GLU A 48 59.93 9.09 9.24
CA GLU A 48 58.74 8.91 8.39
C GLU A 48 58.28 7.44 8.38
N MET A 49 59.21 6.48 8.25
CA MET A 49 58.89 5.05 8.34
C MET A 49 58.32 4.64 9.70
N ALA A 50 58.77 5.25 10.79
CA ALA A 50 58.20 5.03 12.12
C ALA A 50 56.78 5.62 12.23
N GLY A 51 56.57 6.82 11.68
CA GLY A 51 55.25 7.46 11.59
C GLY A 51 54.25 6.61 10.80
N ILE A 52 54.62 6.17 9.60
CA ILE A 52 53.79 5.29 8.75
C ILE A 52 53.46 3.98 9.48
N ARG A 53 54.44 3.37 10.17
CA ARG A 53 54.18 2.14 10.95
C ARG A 53 53.14 2.39 12.05
N ALA A 54 53.24 3.50 12.78
CA ALA A 54 52.28 3.85 13.80
C ALA A 54 50.87 4.04 13.21
N GLU A 55 50.74 4.76 12.10
CA GLU A 55 49.47 4.95 11.40
C GLU A 55 48.88 3.63 10.88
N VAL A 56 49.71 2.77 10.28
CA VAL A 56 49.29 1.43 9.82
C VAL A 56 48.77 0.59 10.98
N THR A 57 49.44 0.60 12.13
CA THR A 57 48.95 -0.12 13.32
C THR A 57 47.64 0.46 13.86
N ALA A 58 47.49 1.79 13.84
CA ALA A 58 46.26 2.46 14.25
C ALA A 58 45.10 2.14 13.28
N HIS A 59 45.37 2.11 11.98
CA HIS A 59 44.38 1.72 10.96
C HIS A 59 44.01 0.24 11.07
N ALA A 60 44.97 -0.65 11.33
CA ALA A 60 44.68 -2.06 11.56
C ALA A 60 43.70 -2.24 12.74
N GLY A 61 43.93 -1.56 13.87
CA GLY A 61 43.01 -1.61 15.02
C GLY A 61 41.63 -1.00 14.74
N ARG A 62 41.55 0.06 13.92
CA ARG A 62 40.27 0.62 13.47
C ARG A 62 39.52 -0.33 12.54
N ILE A 63 40.23 -1.04 11.67
CA ILE A 63 39.65 -2.02 10.75
C ILE A 63 39.07 -3.19 11.56
N THR A 64 39.80 -3.76 12.51
CA THR A 64 39.29 -4.86 13.34
C THR A 64 38.03 -4.47 14.12
N LEU A 65 38.02 -3.27 14.72
CA LEU A 65 36.83 -2.76 15.40
C LEU A 65 35.63 -2.60 14.45
N GLN A 66 35.88 -2.12 13.23
CA GLN A 66 34.83 -1.97 12.23
C GLN A 66 34.33 -3.33 11.75
N GLU A 67 35.21 -4.32 11.55
CA GLU A 67 34.85 -5.69 11.19
C GLU A 67 33.94 -6.31 12.26
N GLU A 68 34.31 -6.23 13.53
CA GLU A 68 33.49 -6.70 14.66
C GLU A 68 32.11 -5.99 14.70
N ALA A 69 32.09 -4.68 14.49
CA ALA A 69 30.85 -3.90 14.44
C ALA A 69 29.95 -4.31 13.25
N THR A 70 30.55 -4.58 12.09
CA THR A 70 29.81 -5.05 10.91
C THR A 70 29.26 -6.45 11.12
N GLU A 71 30.02 -7.37 11.72
CA GLU A 71 29.57 -8.71 12.04
C GLU A 71 28.38 -8.66 13.02
N ALA A 72 28.49 -7.87 14.08
CA ALA A 72 27.40 -7.65 15.03
C ALA A 72 26.14 -7.06 14.36
N LEU A 73 26.31 -6.13 13.42
CA LEU A 73 25.19 -5.56 12.67
C LEU A 73 24.55 -6.59 11.72
N THR A 74 25.34 -7.41 11.01
CA THR A 74 24.81 -8.46 10.13
C THR A 74 23.98 -9.48 10.90
N THR A 75 24.44 -9.87 12.10
CA THR A 75 23.69 -10.78 12.98
C THR A 75 22.39 -10.13 13.43
N ARG A 76 22.43 -8.85 13.85
CA ARG A 76 21.21 -8.11 14.23
C ARG A 76 20.20 -8.01 13.09
N VAL A 77 20.66 -7.72 11.87
CA VAL A 77 19.80 -7.67 10.68
C VAL A 77 19.15 -9.03 10.43
N ALA A 78 19.92 -10.12 10.45
CA ALA A 78 19.37 -11.46 10.29
C ALA A 78 18.32 -11.81 11.37
N THR A 79 18.56 -11.43 12.63
CA THR A 79 17.56 -11.62 13.70
C THR A 79 16.31 -10.76 13.50
N ALA A 80 16.44 -9.54 12.97
CA ALA A 80 15.32 -8.68 12.68
C ALA A 80 14.48 -9.23 11.51
N ASP A 81 15.13 -9.72 10.44
CA ASP A 81 14.45 -10.30 9.28
C ASP A 81 13.63 -11.54 9.65
N THR A 82 14.19 -12.43 10.48
CA THR A 82 13.46 -13.60 10.99
C THR A 82 12.28 -13.18 11.89
N ALA A 83 12.44 -12.14 12.71
CA ALA A 83 11.37 -11.60 13.53
C ALA A 83 10.26 -10.97 12.68
N ILE A 84 10.61 -10.22 11.63
CA ILE A 84 9.67 -9.62 10.67
C ILE A 84 8.90 -10.71 9.92
N ALA A 85 9.58 -11.75 9.43
CA ALA A 85 8.92 -12.88 8.77
C ALA A 85 7.92 -13.58 9.70
N ARG A 86 8.32 -13.81 10.97
CA ARG A 86 7.43 -14.37 12.00
C ARG A 86 6.23 -13.46 12.30
N GLN A 87 6.43 -12.15 12.38
CA GLN A 87 5.33 -11.21 12.57
C GLN A 87 4.40 -11.16 11.35
N GLY A 88 4.94 -11.22 10.13
CA GLY A 88 4.16 -11.28 8.90
C GLY A 88 3.20 -12.48 8.86
N THR A 89 3.70 -13.66 9.24
CA THR A 89 2.86 -14.88 9.33
C THR A 89 1.79 -14.76 10.42
N MET A 90 2.11 -14.18 11.58
CA MET A 90 1.14 -13.94 12.66
C MET A 90 0.05 -12.95 12.23
N LEU A 91 0.40 -11.83 11.59
CA LEU A 91 -0.55 -10.84 11.09
C LEU A 91 -1.50 -11.44 10.05
N LEU A 92 -0.98 -12.28 9.14
CA LEU A 92 -1.82 -12.98 8.16
C LEU A 92 -2.81 -13.94 8.84
N SER A 93 -2.35 -14.69 9.85
CA SER A 93 -3.19 -15.59 10.64
C SER A 93 -4.30 -14.83 11.39
N MET A 94 -3.95 -13.73 12.07
CA MET A 94 -4.91 -12.88 12.77
C MET A 94 -5.92 -12.27 11.81
N ARG A 95 -5.48 -11.75 10.66
CA ARG A 95 -6.38 -11.20 9.64
C ARG A 95 -7.41 -12.24 9.20
N ARG A 96 -6.97 -13.47 8.91
CA ARG A 96 -7.86 -14.56 8.51
C ARG A 96 -8.86 -14.92 9.60
N HIS A 97 -8.42 -14.93 10.86
CA HIS A 97 -9.31 -15.18 11.99
C HIS A 97 -10.37 -14.08 12.11
N LEU A 98 -9.99 -12.80 12.01
CA LEU A 98 -10.91 -11.67 12.02
C LEU A 98 -11.91 -11.72 10.85
N GLU A 99 -11.45 -12.09 9.66
CA GLU A 99 -12.31 -12.26 8.49
C GLU A 99 -13.32 -13.41 8.68
N ASP A 100 -12.89 -14.55 9.23
CA ASP A 100 -13.79 -15.67 9.55
C ASP A 100 -14.83 -15.27 10.61
N LEU A 101 -14.42 -14.55 11.66
CA LEU A 101 -15.33 -14.03 12.69
C LEU A 101 -16.37 -13.06 12.10
N ASP A 102 -15.95 -12.10 11.28
CA ASP A 102 -16.87 -11.15 10.64
C ASP A 102 -17.88 -11.88 9.72
N ASN A 103 -17.41 -12.82 8.91
CA ASN A 103 -18.30 -13.60 8.04
C ASN A 103 -19.24 -14.54 8.81
N ARG A 104 -18.80 -15.11 9.94
CA ARG A 104 -19.68 -15.90 10.83
C ARG A 104 -20.75 -15.02 11.46
N GLY A 105 -20.40 -13.82 11.91
CA GLY A 105 -21.35 -12.84 12.44
C GLY A 105 -22.39 -12.38 11.40
N ARG A 106 -22.02 -12.39 10.11
CA ARG A 106 -22.92 -12.03 8.99
C ARG A 106 -23.64 -13.23 8.35
N ARG A 107 -23.47 -14.44 8.87
CA ARG A 107 -23.94 -15.66 8.19
C ARG A 107 -25.47 -15.68 7.96
N CYS A 108 -26.22 -15.11 8.89
CA CYS A 108 -27.68 -14.97 8.83
C CYS A 108 -28.13 -13.66 8.15
N ASN A 109 -27.21 -12.83 7.68
CA ASN A 109 -27.53 -11.59 7.01
C ASN A 109 -27.86 -11.83 5.53
N ILE A 110 -28.84 -11.08 5.02
CA ILE A 110 -29.15 -10.93 3.60
C ILE A 110 -29.02 -9.44 3.26
N ARG A 111 -28.37 -9.16 2.13
CA ARG A 111 -28.31 -7.82 1.54
C ARG A 111 -29.23 -7.75 0.32
N ILE A 112 -30.18 -6.82 0.33
CA ILE A 112 -31.20 -6.65 -0.68
C ILE A 112 -30.94 -5.33 -1.43
N ARG A 113 -30.85 -5.40 -2.76
CA ARG A 113 -30.62 -4.24 -3.64
C ARG A 113 -31.82 -3.99 -4.53
N GLY A 114 -32.10 -2.71 -4.80
CA GLY A 114 -33.14 -2.29 -5.75
C GLY A 114 -34.52 -2.07 -5.14
N ILE A 115 -34.61 -2.00 -3.81
CA ILE A 115 -35.87 -1.66 -3.11
C ILE A 115 -36.05 -0.13 -3.16
N PRO A 116 -37.12 0.38 -3.81
CA PRO A 116 -37.34 1.81 -3.94
C PRO A 116 -37.38 2.49 -2.57
N GLU A 117 -36.93 3.74 -2.51
CA GLU A 117 -37.03 4.57 -1.30
C GLU A 117 -38.28 5.42 -1.37
N ALA A 118 -39.15 5.32 -0.37
CA ALA A 118 -40.28 6.21 -0.23
C ALA A 118 -39.80 7.67 -0.08
N GLU A 119 -40.52 8.60 -0.71
CA GLU A 119 -40.31 10.05 -0.58
C GLU A 119 -41.06 10.63 0.63
N GLY A 120 -41.97 9.86 1.23
CA GLY A 120 -42.81 10.25 2.36
C GLY A 120 -42.32 9.72 3.73
N PRO A 121 -43.24 9.41 4.66
CA PRO A 121 -42.86 8.94 5.99
C PRO A 121 -42.03 7.65 5.90
N PRO A 122 -41.16 7.40 6.90
CA PRO A 122 -40.31 6.22 6.90
C PRO A 122 -41.16 4.95 6.88
N GLU A 123 -41.11 4.19 5.78
CA GLU A 123 -41.73 2.87 5.71
C GLU A 123 -41.04 1.90 6.68
N ASP A 124 -41.83 1.01 7.28
CA ASP A 124 -41.27 -0.06 8.10
C ASP A 124 -40.52 -1.04 7.20
N VAL A 125 -39.22 -1.13 7.43
CA VAL A 125 -38.32 -2.05 6.73
C VAL A 125 -38.74 -3.50 6.94
N VAL A 126 -39.27 -3.84 8.12
CA VAL A 126 -39.68 -5.21 8.45
C VAL A 126 -40.87 -5.63 7.62
N GLU A 127 -41.86 -4.75 7.42
CA GLU A 127 -43.03 -5.02 6.58
C GLU A 127 -42.61 -5.27 5.12
N ILE A 128 -41.77 -4.40 4.56
CA ILE A 128 -41.23 -4.55 3.20
C ILE A 128 -40.54 -5.91 3.01
N LEU A 129 -39.68 -6.28 3.96
CA LEU A 129 -38.93 -7.54 3.89
C LEU A 129 -39.85 -8.75 4.06
N THR A 130 -40.87 -8.65 4.91
CA THR A 130 -41.87 -9.69 5.12
C THR A 130 -42.64 -9.95 3.83
N GLU A 131 -43.18 -8.90 3.20
CA GLU A 131 -43.87 -8.99 1.90
C GLU A 131 -42.96 -9.61 0.83
N LEU A 132 -41.73 -9.10 0.72
CA LEU A 132 -40.76 -9.59 -0.26
C LEU A 132 -40.47 -11.08 -0.07
N PHE A 133 -40.13 -11.50 1.15
CA PHE A 133 -39.74 -12.89 1.40
C PHE A 133 -40.92 -13.86 1.32
N GLN A 134 -42.13 -13.44 1.69
CA GLN A 134 -43.35 -14.22 1.43
C GLN A 134 -43.57 -14.44 -0.07
N SER A 135 -43.34 -13.43 -0.90
CA SER A 135 -43.44 -13.56 -2.36
C SER A 135 -42.41 -14.56 -2.94
N ILE A 136 -41.21 -14.62 -2.35
CA ILE A 136 -40.13 -15.52 -2.77
C ILE A 136 -40.39 -16.97 -2.32
N LEU A 137 -40.87 -17.15 -1.08
CA LEU A 137 -41.10 -18.46 -0.48
C LEU A 137 -42.40 -19.12 -0.95
N GLN A 138 -43.33 -18.34 -1.50
CA GLN A 138 -44.68 -18.75 -1.92
C GLN A 138 -45.57 -19.18 -0.73
N PRO A 139 -46.92 -19.16 -0.87
CA PRO A 139 -47.85 -19.39 0.24
C PRO A 139 -47.85 -20.81 0.83
N THR A 140 -47.13 -21.75 0.20
CA THR A 140 -47.19 -23.19 0.55
C THR A 140 -46.52 -23.52 1.88
N SER A 141 -45.82 -22.57 2.50
CA SER A 141 -45.28 -22.72 3.85
C SER A 141 -45.61 -21.51 4.71
N PRO A 142 -46.42 -21.65 5.78
CA PRO A 142 -46.61 -20.60 6.78
C PRO A 142 -45.35 -20.53 7.66
N GLN A 143 -44.23 -20.08 7.07
CA GLN A 143 -43.01 -19.83 7.81
C GLN A 143 -43.11 -18.41 8.38
N HIS A 144 -43.22 -18.34 9.71
CA HIS A 144 -43.04 -17.08 10.43
C HIS A 144 -41.58 -16.62 10.21
N ILE A 145 -41.41 -15.49 9.53
CA ILE A 145 -40.08 -14.93 9.24
C ILE A 145 -39.74 -13.96 10.35
N GLU A 146 -38.83 -14.36 11.22
CA GLU A 146 -38.35 -13.53 12.32
C GLU A 146 -37.05 -12.83 11.95
N PHE A 147 -37.04 -11.52 12.16
CA PHE A 147 -35.90 -10.66 11.94
C PHE A 147 -35.31 -10.27 13.29
N GLU A 148 -34.01 -10.50 13.47
CA GLU A 148 -33.28 -9.98 14.61
C GLU A 148 -33.04 -8.48 14.44
N ARG A 149 -32.65 -8.07 13.22
CA ARG A 149 -32.34 -6.67 12.86
C ARG A 149 -32.66 -6.43 11.40
N ALA A 150 -33.18 -5.26 11.06
CA ALA A 150 -33.38 -4.85 9.67
C ALA A 150 -33.19 -3.33 9.54
N HIS A 151 -32.42 -2.89 8.54
CA HIS A 151 -32.13 -1.48 8.32
C HIS A 151 -31.66 -1.21 6.89
N ARG A 152 -31.76 0.06 6.45
CA ARG A 152 -31.09 0.54 5.24
C ARG A 152 -29.63 0.87 5.53
N THR A 153 -28.78 0.64 4.54
CA THR A 153 -27.36 1.01 4.62
C THR A 153 -27.19 2.52 4.82
N MET A 154 -26.26 2.90 5.70
CA MET A 154 -25.90 4.31 5.91
C MET A 154 -25.04 4.81 4.75
N ARG A 155 -25.70 5.25 3.68
CA ARG A 155 -25.11 6.01 2.58
C ARG A 155 -25.91 7.29 2.35
N PRO A 156 -25.30 8.39 1.88
CA PRO A 156 -26.05 9.56 1.44
C PRO A 156 -27.07 9.15 0.37
N ARG A 157 -28.26 9.73 0.41
CA ARG A 157 -29.26 9.57 -0.66
C ARG A 157 -28.83 10.44 -1.83
N THR A 158 -28.09 9.86 -2.77
CA THR A 158 -27.69 10.50 -4.03
C THR A 158 -28.56 9.97 -5.15
N LEU A 159 -29.06 10.86 -6.02
CA LEU A 159 -29.85 10.47 -7.19
C LEU A 159 -29.05 9.58 -8.17
N GLU A 160 -27.73 9.73 -8.20
CA GLU A 160 -26.84 9.01 -9.11
C GLU A 160 -26.57 7.55 -8.70
N ASP A 161 -26.58 7.23 -7.40
CA ASP A 161 -26.20 5.89 -6.89
C ASP A 161 -27.37 4.90 -6.76
N GLY A 162 -28.59 5.33 -7.10
CA GLY A 162 -29.80 4.52 -6.93
C GLY A 162 -30.22 4.34 -5.47
N PRO A 163 -31.24 3.50 -5.19
CA PRO A 163 -31.76 3.32 -3.85
C PRO A 163 -30.77 2.58 -2.94
N ARG A 164 -30.73 2.97 -1.65
CA ARG A 164 -29.87 2.34 -0.64
C ARG A 164 -30.27 0.90 -0.40
N ASP A 165 -29.26 0.03 -0.42
CA ASP A 165 -29.42 -1.38 -0.09
C ASP A 165 -30.00 -1.57 1.32
N LEU A 166 -30.85 -2.57 1.48
CA LEU A 166 -31.37 -3.07 2.75
C LEU A 166 -30.50 -4.22 3.27
N ILE A 167 -30.27 -4.26 4.58
CA ILE A 167 -29.60 -5.37 5.25
C ILE A 167 -30.52 -5.86 6.36
N CYS A 168 -30.76 -7.18 6.38
CA CYS A 168 -31.51 -7.82 7.45
C CYS A 168 -30.76 -9.05 7.98
N CYS A 169 -30.84 -9.26 9.29
CA CYS A 169 -30.40 -10.47 9.98
C CYS A 169 -31.63 -11.31 10.32
N LEU A 170 -31.69 -12.53 9.79
CA LEU A 170 -32.75 -13.49 10.13
C LEU A 170 -32.39 -14.26 11.40
N HIS A 171 -33.38 -14.57 12.23
CA HIS A 171 -33.15 -15.36 13.44
C HIS A 171 -32.69 -16.80 13.13
N SER A 172 -33.17 -17.36 12.00
CA SER A 172 -32.95 -18.76 11.62
C SER A 172 -32.13 -18.90 10.33
N PHE A 173 -30.96 -19.54 10.42
CA PHE A 173 -30.11 -19.84 9.26
C PHE A 173 -30.79 -20.74 8.21
N PRO A 174 -31.54 -21.81 8.56
CA PRO A 174 -32.28 -22.62 7.59
C PRO A 174 -33.28 -21.82 6.73
N VAL A 175 -33.99 -20.86 7.34
CA VAL A 175 -34.91 -19.97 6.62
C VAL A 175 -34.13 -19.10 5.64
N LYS A 176 -33.04 -18.50 6.11
CA LYS A 176 -32.11 -17.72 5.27
C LYS A 176 -31.57 -18.53 4.09
N ASP A 177 -31.14 -19.78 4.30
CA ASP A 177 -30.62 -20.63 3.23
C ASP A 177 -31.71 -20.99 2.20
N THR A 178 -32.94 -21.21 2.65
CA THR A 178 -34.09 -21.47 1.76
C THR A 178 -34.41 -20.25 0.90
N ILE A 179 -34.48 -19.05 1.49
CA ILE A 179 -34.64 -17.78 0.75
C ILE A 179 -33.51 -17.61 -0.27
N MET A 180 -32.25 -17.79 0.15
CA MET A 180 -31.09 -17.64 -0.75
C MET A 180 -30.99 -18.73 -1.82
N ARG A 181 -31.55 -19.92 -1.59
CA ARG A 181 -31.66 -20.97 -2.61
C ARG A 181 -32.66 -20.57 -3.68
N LYS A 182 -33.84 -20.10 -3.27
CA LYS A 182 -34.85 -19.55 -4.19
C LYS A 182 -34.32 -18.35 -4.96
N ALA A 183 -33.62 -17.45 -4.28
CA ALA A 183 -32.98 -16.30 -4.92
C ALA A 183 -31.88 -16.66 -5.93
N ARG A 184 -31.32 -17.88 -5.90
CA ARG A 184 -30.37 -18.35 -6.93
C ARG A 184 -31.06 -18.90 -8.17
N GLU A 185 -32.33 -19.28 -8.07
CA GLU A 185 -33.13 -19.76 -9.22
C GLU A 185 -33.44 -18.61 -10.21
N ARG A 186 -33.50 -17.35 -9.71
CA ARG A 186 -33.78 -16.16 -10.51
C ARG A 186 -32.86 -15.00 -10.12
N PRO A 187 -32.20 -14.32 -11.08
CA PRO A 187 -31.24 -13.26 -10.76
C PRO A 187 -31.88 -12.05 -10.08
N THR A 188 -33.13 -11.72 -10.44
CA THR A 188 -33.91 -10.64 -9.86
C THR A 188 -35.35 -11.06 -9.59
N TRP A 189 -35.99 -10.37 -8.64
CA TRP A 189 -37.36 -10.60 -8.21
C TRP A 189 -38.16 -9.30 -8.38
N PRO A 190 -39.34 -9.34 -9.01
CA PRO A 190 -40.19 -8.17 -9.13
C PRO A 190 -40.78 -7.80 -7.76
N TYR A 191 -40.66 -6.54 -7.36
CA TYR A 191 -41.27 -6.00 -6.15
C TYR A 191 -41.63 -4.52 -6.36
N ARG A 192 -42.91 -4.17 -6.15
CA ARG A 192 -43.44 -2.80 -6.29
C ARG A 192 -42.95 -2.06 -7.56
N GLY A 193 -43.00 -2.75 -8.70
CA GLY A 193 -42.57 -2.19 -10.00
C GLY A 193 -41.05 -2.11 -10.22
N SER A 194 -40.24 -2.54 -9.26
CA SER A 194 -38.76 -2.58 -9.34
C SER A 194 -38.23 -4.01 -9.40
N GLN A 195 -37.00 -4.17 -9.89
CA GLN A 195 -36.27 -5.45 -9.89
C GLN A 195 -35.32 -5.51 -8.70
N VAL A 196 -35.51 -6.50 -7.84
CA VAL A 196 -34.79 -6.66 -6.58
C VAL A 196 -33.83 -7.84 -6.66
N ALA A 197 -32.59 -7.65 -6.19
CA ALA A 197 -31.59 -8.70 -6.13
C ALA A 197 -31.17 -8.98 -4.68
N LEU A 198 -31.05 -10.27 -4.34
CA LEU A 198 -30.66 -10.73 -3.01
C LEU A 198 -29.23 -11.27 -3.04
N TYR A 199 -28.42 -10.84 -2.09
CA TYR A 199 -27.02 -11.24 -1.94
C TYR A 199 -26.72 -11.69 -0.52
N ASN A 200 -25.71 -12.54 -0.37
CA ASN A 200 -25.12 -12.77 0.95
C ASN A 200 -24.40 -11.49 1.39
N ASP A 201 -24.61 -11.07 2.63
CA ASP A 201 -23.80 -10.02 3.24
C ASP A 201 -22.46 -10.63 3.66
N LEU A 202 -21.41 -10.29 2.93
CA LEU A 202 -20.05 -10.77 3.16
C LEU A 202 -19.19 -9.63 3.69
N SER A 203 -18.11 -9.97 4.40
CA SER A 203 -17.16 -8.96 4.84
C SER A 203 -16.60 -8.18 3.64
N PRO A 204 -16.27 -6.89 3.80
CA PRO A 204 -15.64 -6.10 2.74
C PRO A 204 -14.34 -6.73 2.22
N ILE A 205 -13.57 -7.34 3.12
CA ILE A 205 -12.31 -8.05 2.81
C ILE A 205 -12.58 -9.24 1.89
N THR A 206 -13.58 -10.06 2.20
CA THR A 206 -13.98 -11.19 1.35
C THR A 206 -14.47 -10.73 -0.02
N LEU A 207 -15.24 -9.64 -0.08
CA LEU A 207 -15.71 -9.06 -1.34
C LEU A 207 -14.54 -8.56 -2.20
N GLU A 208 -13.56 -7.90 -1.59
CA GLU A 208 -12.35 -7.42 -2.25
C GLU A 208 -11.51 -8.59 -2.77
N ALA A 209 -11.31 -9.63 -1.96
CA ALA A 209 -10.63 -10.85 -2.37
C ALA A 209 -11.33 -11.54 -3.57
N ARG A 210 -12.67 -11.59 -3.58
CA ARG A 210 -13.43 -12.08 -4.75
C ARG A 210 -13.27 -11.19 -5.98
N ARG A 211 -13.15 -9.87 -5.81
CA ARG A 211 -12.88 -8.94 -6.92
C ARG A 211 -11.48 -9.13 -7.48
N ALA A 212 -10.48 -9.33 -6.63
CA ALA A 212 -9.11 -9.62 -7.04
C ALA A 212 -9.04 -10.91 -7.88
N LEU A 213 -9.87 -11.91 -7.56
CA LEU A 213 -10.00 -13.17 -8.31
C LEU A 213 -10.88 -13.09 -9.57
N ARG A 214 -11.29 -11.90 -10.02
CA ARG A 214 -12.02 -11.74 -11.29
C ARG A 214 -11.28 -12.30 -12.51
N PRO A 215 -9.95 -12.09 -12.69
CA PRO A 215 -9.22 -12.68 -13.80
C PRO A 215 -9.30 -14.21 -13.80
N VAL A 216 -9.12 -14.84 -12.62
CA VAL A 216 -9.22 -16.29 -12.44
C VAL A 216 -10.62 -16.79 -12.80
N THR A 217 -11.66 -16.21 -12.19
CA THR A 217 -13.05 -16.62 -12.47
C THR A 217 -13.51 -16.31 -13.90
N THR A 218 -12.84 -15.40 -14.61
CA THR A 218 -13.11 -15.16 -16.03
C THR A 218 -12.49 -16.25 -16.89
N ALA A 219 -11.22 -16.62 -16.66
CA ALA A 219 -10.58 -17.74 -17.33
C ALA A 219 -11.32 -19.07 -17.11
N LEU A 220 -11.86 -19.30 -15.90
CA LEU A 220 -12.70 -20.47 -15.62
C LEU A 220 -13.97 -20.48 -16.47
N ARG A 221 -14.65 -19.33 -16.62
CA ARG A 221 -15.88 -19.20 -17.41
C ARG A 221 -15.63 -19.37 -18.91
N GLU A 222 -14.54 -18.81 -19.42
CA GLU A 222 -14.15 -18.94 -20.84
C GLU A 222 -13.90 -20.39 -21.25
N ARG A 223 -13.58 -21.25 -20.28
CA ARG A 223 -13.28 -22.67 -20.48
C ARG A 223 -14.39 -23.59 -19.99
N ASP A 224 -15.55 -23.01 -19.68
CA ASP A 224 -16.74 -23.70 -19.15
C ASP A 224 -16.46 -24.56 -17.90
N ILE A 225 -15.48 -24.16 -17.09
CA ILE A 225 -15.14 -24.84 -15.85
C ILE A 225 -16.09 -24.36 -14.75
N THR A 226 -16.89 -25.29 -14.22
CA THR A 226 -17.80 -25.00 -13.10
C THR A 226 -17.00 -24.62 -11.85
N TYR A 227 -17.33 -23.48 -11.24
CA TYR A 227 -16.73 -23.05 -9.98
C TYR A 227 -17.79 -22.61 -8.96
N LYS A 228 -17.42 -22.60 -7.68
CA LYS A 228 -18.25 -22.11 -6.58
C LYS A 228 -17.40 -21.46 -5.50
N TRP A 229 -18.00 -20.56 -4.74
CA TRP A 229 -17.38 -19.96 -3.57
C TRP A 229 -17.66 -20.79 -2.31
N GLY A 230 -16.62 -21.17 -1.60
CA GLY A 230 -16.69 -21.78 -0.27
C GLY A 230 -16.80 -20.72 0.83
N PHE A 231 -17.40 -21.10 1.95
CA PHE A 231 -17.50 -20.26 3.15
C PHE A 231 -16.29 -20.48 4.09
N PRO A 232 -15.74 -19.42 4.71
CA PRO A 232 -16.03 -18.00 4.46
C PRO A 232 -15.48 -17.52 3.11
N PHE A 233 -14.29 -18.00 2.72
CA PHE A 233 -13.65 -17.65 1.46
C PHE A 233 -12.74 -18.79 0.95
N ALA A 234 -13.12 -19.37 -0.18
CA ALA A 234 -12.31 -20.25 -1.02
C ALA A 234 -12.92 -20.28 -2.42
N LEU A 235 -12.12 -20.25 -3.48
CA LEU A 235 -12.61 -20.51 -4.84
C LEU A 235 -12.45 -22.00 -5.12
N LEU A 236 -13.54 -22.72 -5.33
CA LEU A 236 -13.51 -24.13 -5.69
C LEU A 236 -13.83 -24.28 -7.17
N ALA A 237 -12.94 -24.92 -7.93
CA ALA A 237 -13.19 -25.27 -9.33
C ALA A 237 -13.33 -26.80 -9.48
N ARG A 238 -14.19 -27.22 -10.39
CA ARG A 238 -14.33 -28.62 -10.75
C ARG A 238 -13.12 -29.04 -11.59
N HIS A 239 -12.44 -30.10 -11.16
CA HIS A 239 -11.33 -30.69 -11.91
C HIS A 239 -11.49 -32.21 -11.92
N GLN A 240 -11.62 -32.81 -13.11
CA GLN A 240 -11.83 -34.25 -13.30
C GLN A 240 -12.95 -34.81 -12.39
N ASN A 241 -12.59 -35.51 -11.32
CA ASN A 241 -13.50 -36.15 -10.36
C ASN A 241 -13.63 -35.40 -9.01
N GLY A 242 -12.98 -34.25 -8.85
CA GLY A 242 -12.88 -33.55 -7.57
C GLY A 242 -13.14 -32.05 -7.65
N TRP A 243 -13.04 -31.40 -6.49
CA TRP A 243 -12.99 -29.96 -6.38
C TRP A 243 -11.59 -29.57 -5.91
N ILE A 244 -10.90 -28.76 -6.69
CA ILE A 244 -9.66 -28.11 -6.25
C ILE A 244 -10.01 -26.77 -5.62
N SER A 245 -9.29 -26.38 -4.57
CA SER A 245 -9.57 -25.17 -3.80
C SER A 245 -8.41 -24.19 -3.88
N LEU A 246 -8.72 -22.95 -4.24
CA LEU A 246 -7.83 -21.80 -4.17
C LEU A 246 -8.20 -20.98 -2.93
N ARG A 247 -7.32 -20.99 -1.93
CA ARG A 247 -7.47 -20.21 -0.69
C ARG A 247 -6.43 -19.10 -0.58
N TRP A 248 -5.28 -19.29 -1.23
CA TRP A 248 -4.15 -18.39 -1.09
C TRP A 248 -3.64 -17.87 -2.44
N PRO A 249 -3.17 -16.62 -2.52
CA PRO A 249 -2.54 -16.05 -3.71
C PRO A 249 -1.37 -16.87 -4.23
N GLU A 250 -0.58 -17.44 -3.33
CA GLU A 250 0.56 -18.29 -3.66
C GLU A 250 0.12 -19.59 -4.34
N GLU A 251 -1.13 -20.03 -4.14
CA GLU A 251 -1.69 -21.22 -4.78
C GLU A 251 -2.20 -20.94 -6.20
N VAL A 252 -2.30 -19.67 -6.65
CA VAL A 252 -2.85 -19.34 -7.99
C VAL A 252 -2.12 -20.04 -9.13
N PRO A 253 -0.77 -20.01 -9.20
CA PRO A 253 -0.06 -20.64 -10.33
C PRO A 253 -0.36 -22.13 -10.39
N ARG A 254 -0.24 -22.82 -9.25
CA ARG A 254 -0.54 -24.25 -9.13
C ARG A 254 -2.00 -24.57 -9.47
N PHE A 255 -2.94 -23.78 -8.96
CA PHE A 255 -4.37 -23.98 -9.20
C PHE A 255 -4.72 -23.85 -10.68
N MET A 256 -4.11 -22.90 -11.39
CA MET A 256 -4.34 -22.71 -12.82
C MET A 256 -3.64 -23.79 -13.66
N GLU A 257 -2.43 -24.19 -13.28
CA GLU A 257 -1.71 -25.30 -13.91
C GLU A 257 -2.47 -26.62 -13.79
N GLU A 258 -3.01 -26.93 -12.61
CA GLU A 258 -3.87 -28.11 -12.39
C GLU A 258 -5.12 -28.10 -13.29
N LEU A 259 -5.60 -26.93 -13.72
CA LEU A 259 -6.73 -26.79 -14.65
C LEU A 259 -6.32 -26.70 -16.13
N GLY A 260 -5.02 -26.77 -16.44
CA GLY A 260 -4.49 -26.60 -17.79
C GLY A 260 -4.70 -25.18 -18.34
N LEU A 261 -4.71 -24.17 -17.45
CA LEU A 261 -4.94 -22.77 -17.80
C LEU A 261 -3.69 -21.91 -17.53
N PRO A 262 -3.45 -20.85 -18.33
CA PRO A 262 -2.39 -19.91 -18.04
C PRO A 262 -2.70 -19.16 -16.73
N ALA A 263 -1.68 -18.97 -15.88
CA ALA A 263 -1.83 -18.26 -14.61
C ALA A 263 -2.00 -16.75 -14.85
N PRO A 264 -3.18 -16.16 -14.56
CA PRO A 264 -3.37 -14.72 -14.71
C PRO A 264 -2.71 -13.99 -13.55
N THR A 265 -2.24 -12.78 -13.78
CA THR A 265 -1.70 -11.94 -12.72
C THR A 265 -2.84 -11.46 -11.82
N VAL A 266 -2.82 -11.90 -10.55
CA VAL A 266 -3.79 -11.47 -9.53
C VAL A 266 -3.16 -10.35 -8.71
N HIS A 267 -3.60 -9.12 -8.93
CA HIS A 267 -3.17 -7.97 -8.15
C HIS A 267 -4.02 -7.80 -6.88
N ASN A 268 -3.38 -7.30 -5.81
CA ASN A 268 -4.04 -6.78 -4.61
C ASN A 268 -4.90 -7.77 -3.79
N TRP A 269 -4.73 -9.09 -3.93
CA TRP A 269 -5.50 -10.04 -3.12
C TRP A 269 -5.12 -9.98 -1.61
N ILE A 270 -3.84 -9.77 -1.26
CA ILE A 270 -3.40 -9.60 0.15
C ILE A 270 -3.45 -8.13 0.58
N LEU A 271 -3.37 -7.19 -0.35
CA LEU A 271 -3.42 -5.76 -0.06
C LEU A 271 -4.87 -5.37 0.19
N GLY A 272 -5.37 -5.71 1.38
CA GLY A 272 -6.57 -5.10 1.97
C GLY A 272 -6.31 -3.63 2.29
N THR A 273 -5.86 -2.86 1.30
CA THR A 273 -5.87 -1.41 1.36
C THR A 273 -7.32 -0.99 1.27
N TRP A 274 -7.97 -0.97 2.42
CA TRP A 274 -9.09 -0.06 2.63
C TRP A 274 -8.51 1.35 2.54
N ALA A 275 -8.22 1.82 1.32
CA ALA A 275 -8.08 3.24 1.09
C ALA A 275 -9.49 3.78 1.31
N PRO A 276 -9.77 4.54 2.39
CA PRO A 276 -11.02 5.29 2.43
C PRO A 276 -11.04 6.05 1.10
N THR A 277 -12.12 5.88 0.32
CA THR A 277 -12.33 6.66 -0.90
C THR A 277 -11.99 8.09 -0.54
N GLN A 278 -10.87 8.62 -1.07
CA GLN A 278 -10.53 10.00 -0.78
C GLN A 278 -11.74 10.78 -1.24
N ARG A 279 -12.46 11.41 -0.29
CA ARG A 279 -13.50 12.36 -0.67
C ARG A 279 -12.83 13.28 -1.68
N PRO A 280 -13.45 13.54 -2.85
CA PRO A 280 -12.95 14.58 -3.72
C PRO A 280 -12.70 15.79 -2.83
N GLN A 281 -11.43 16.22 -2.74
CA GLN A 281 -11.13 17.43 -2.01
C GLN A 281 -12.04 18.49 -2.64
N ARG A 282 -12.94 19.07 -1.85
CA ARG A 282 -13.68 20.24 -2.32
C ARG A 282 -12.59 21.21 -2.74
N GLY A 283 -12.52 21.48 -4.04
CA GLY A 283 -11.58 22.47 -4.57
C GLY A 283 -11.76 23.78 -3.80
N PRO A 284 -10.73 24.61 -3.73
CA PRO A 284 -10.83 25.90 -3.06
C PRO A 284 -12.05 26.63 -3.63
N VAL A 285 -12.91 27.08 -2.71
CA VAL A 285 -14.04 27.96 -3.03
C VAL A 285 -13.44 29.15 -3.74
N GLY A 286 -13.60 29.19 -5.07
CA GLY A 286 -13.30 30.38 -5.83
C GLY A 286 -14.13 31.50 -5.25
N GLU A 287 -13.48 32.65 -5.00
CA GLU A 287 -14.13 33.89 -4.62
C GLU A 287 -15.18 34.25 -5.68
N GLU A 288 -16.40 33.77 -5.48
CA GLU A 288 -17.55 34.25 -6.22
C GLU A 288 -17.74 35.72 -5.85
N HIS A 289 -17.61 36.53 -6.88
CA HIS A 289 -17.94 37.94 -6.89
C HIS A 289 -19.32 38.14 -6.28
N GLY A 290 -19.41 39.16 -5.42
CA GLY A 290 -20.63 39.50 -4.70
C GLY A 290 -21.86 39.63 -5.62
N PRO A 291 -23.06 39.40 -5.06
CA PRO A 291 -24.28 39.37 -5.86
C PRO A 291 -24.52 40.73 -6.52
N PRO A 292 -25.01 40.78 -7.77
CA PRO A 292 -25.33 42.04 -8.41
C PRO A 292 -26.51 42.70 -7.68
N LEU A 293 -26.30 43.97 -7.32
CA LEU A 293 -27.33 44.86 -6.77
C LEU A 293 -28.54 44.90 -7.72
N PHE A 294 -29.63 44.27 -7.32
CA PHE A 294 -30.93 44.42 -7.96
C PHE A 294 -31.43 45.86 -7.74
N SER A 295 -31.44 46.65 -8.81
CA SER A 295 -32.15 47.93 -8.87
C SER A 295 -33.66 47.68 -8.86
N ARG A 296 -34.37 48.28 -7.90
CA ARG A 296 -35.84 48.34 -7.88
C ARG A 296 -36.35 49.29 -8.97
N PRO A 297 -37.50 48.98 -9.59
CA PRO A 297 -38.41 50.01 -10.05
C PRO A 297 -39.68 50.05 -9.19
N ASP A 298 -40.21 51.26 -9.13
CA ASP A 298 -41.34 51.72 -8.33
C ASP A 298 -42.69 51.05 -8.65
N GLY A 299 -43.52 50.98 -7.61
CA GLY A 299 -44.92 51.39 -7.70
C GLY A 299 -45.94 50.39 -8.26
N ALA A 300 -46.64 49.70 -7.35
CA ALA A 300 -48.11 49.62 -7.37
C ALA A 300 -48.62 48.97 -6.08
N GLU A 301 -49.39 49.75 -5.31
CA GLU A 301 -50.18 49.29 -4.18
C GLU A 301 -51.21 48.24 -4.61
N THR A 302 -51.34 47.14 -3.86
CA THR A 302 -52.69 46.59 -3.62
C THR A 302 -52.74 45.86 -2.28
N ARG A 303 -53.85 46.12 -1.57
CA ARG A 303 -54.13 45.88 -0.16
C ARG A 303 -54.13 44.41 0.26
N LEU A 304 -53.65 44.19 1.49
CA LEU A 304 -54.00 43.06 2.36
C LEU A 304 -55.53 42.98 2.58
N PRO A 305 -56.02 41.78 2.96
CA PRO A 305 -56.72 41.73 4.24
C PRO A 305 -56.12 40.71 5.22
N ARG A 306 -56.57 40.87 6.46
CA ARG A 306 -55.96 40.50 7.74
C ARG A 306 -56.38 39.09 8.23
N LYS A 307 -55.46 38.49 8.98
CA LYS A 307 -55.56 37.73 10.25
C LYS A 307 -56.72 36.71 10.47
N SER A 308 -56.31 35.50 10.87
CA SER A 308 -56.83 34.73 12.03
C SER A 308 -55.84 33.59 12.35
N GLU A 309 -54.94 33.70 13.33
CA GLU A 309 -55.06 33.24 14.72
C GLU A 309 -55.44 31.76 14.94
N CYS A 310 -54.53 31.03 15.61
CA CYS A 310 -54.74 29.90 16.57
C CYS A 310 -55.37 28.58 16.03
N ARG A 311 -54.93 27.35 16.34
CA ARG A 311 -54.36 26.72 17.55
C ARG A 311 -53.76 25.33 17.19
N PRO A 312 -52.95 24.70 18.06
CA PRO A 312 -52.49 23.32 17.89
C PRO A 312 -53.45 22.30 18.54
N VAL A 313 -53.46 21.07 18.02
CA VAL A 313 -53.78 19.82 18.72
C VAL A 313 -52.68 18.83 18.38
#